data_AF-A0A1H4GN57-F1
#
_entry.id   AF-A0A1H4GN57-F1
#
_cell.length_a   1.000
_cell.length_b   1.000
_cell.length_c   1.000
_cell.angle_alpha   90.00
_cell.angle_beta   90.00
_cell.angle_gamma   90.00
#
_symmetry.space_group_name_H-M   'P 1'
#
loop_
_entity.id
_entity.type
_entity.pdbx_description
1 polymer ?
#
loop_
_entity_poly.entity_id
_entity_poly.type
_entity_poly.pdbx_seq_one_letter_code
_entity_poly.pdbx_strand_id
1 'polypeptide(L)'
;MFRFPSEPLSEHNLVEQLEMLGGLLVQQGDVLQFSLLDHHFALTRIEQPGALVRWLEKAADTAPDLRTLYIELPAGEHASTAPPTRFEHCRVSGVEAAFDCHRMAAGALECDRVLISLALQDSSATLVCEYIV
;
A
#
# COMPACT_ATOMS: atom_id res chain seq x y z
N MET A 1 -17.21 6.04 -18.37
CA MET A 1 -16.03 6.26 -17.51
C MET A 1 -16.53 6.09 -16.09
N PHE A 2 -16.28 4.93 -15.48
CA PHE A 2 -16.64 4.70 -14.08
C PHE A 2 -15.78 5.65 -13.25
N ARG A 3 -16.42 6.59 -12.54
CA ARG A 3 -15.72 7.40 -11.55
C ARG A 3 -15.64 6.54 -10.30
N PHE A 4 -14.43 6.22 -9.88
CA PHE A 4 -14.22 5.79 -8.51
C PHE A 4 -14.84 6.83 -7.59
N PRO A 5 -15.62 6.43 -6.57
CA PRO A 5 -15.95 7.34 -5.50
C PRO A 5 -14.62 7.89 -4.99
N SER A 6 -14.47 9.21 -4.96
CA SER A 6 -13.38 9.90 -4.23
C SER A 6 -13.58 9.77 -2.72
N GLU A 7 -14.23 8.69 -2.30
CA GLU A 7 -14.52 8.42 -0.92
C GLU A 7 -13.25 7.90 -0.28
N PRO A 8 -12.98 8.36 0.94
CA PRO A 8 -11.84 7.85 1.67
C PRO A 8 -11.89 6.34 1.82
N LEU A 9 -10.71 5.71 1.74
CA LEU A 9 -10.60 4.28 1.94
C LEU A 9 -11.01 3.91 3.37
N SER A 10 -11.89 2.94 3.50
CA SER A 10 -12.48 2.49 4.76
C SER A 10 -12.60 0.97 4.76
N GLU A 11 -12.84 0.36 5.91
CA GLU A 11 -13.06 -1.10 5.98
C GLU A 11 -14.26 -1.55 5.13
N HIS A 12 -15.30 -0.73 5.08
CA HIS A 12 -16.55 -1.07 4.39
C HIS A 12 -16.46 -0.95 2.87
N ASN A 13 -15.59 -0.08 2.33
CA ASN A 13 -15.45 0.12 0.88
C ASN A 13 -14.15 -0.46 0.31
N LEU A 14 -13.25 -0.99 1.14
CA LEU A 14 -11.96 -1.55 0.71
C LEU A 14 -12.11 -2.59 -0.40
N VAL A 15 -12.99 -3.58 -0.19
CA VAL A 15 -13.21 -4.67 -1.15
C VAL A 15 -13.75 -4.10 -2.45
N GLU A 16 -14.79 -3.26 -2.38
CA GLU A 16 -15.41 -2.63 -3.55
C GLU A 16 -14.39 -1.79 -4.33
N GLN A 17 -13.58 -0.96 -3.66
CA GLN A 17 -12.57 -0.15 -4.33
C GLN A 17 -11.50 -1.02 -5.01
N LEU A 18 -11.04 -2.10 -4.37
CA LEU A 18 -10.08 -3.00 -5.00
C LEU A 18 -10.69 -3.77 -6.19
N GLU A 19 -11.94 -4.23 -6.10
CA GLU A 19 -12.65 -4.88 -7.21
C GLU A 19 -12.90 -3.92 -8.37
N MET A 20 -13.23 -2.65 -8.09
CA MET A 20 -13.42 -1.62 -9.11
C MET A 20 -12.15 -1.35 -9.92
N LEU A 21 -10.95 -1.67 -9.40
CA LEU A 21 -9.70 -1.59 -10.17
C LEU A 21 -9.62 -2.69 -11.24
N GLY A 22 -10.56 -3.62 -11.24
CA GLY A 22 -10.59 -4.78 -12.13
C GLY A 22 -9.73 -5.94 -11.64
N GLY A 23 -9.33 -5.94 -10.37
CA GLY A 23 -8.53 -7.02 -9.79
C GLY A 23 -9.36 -8.12 -9.12
N LEU A 24 -8.72 -9.26 -8.87
CA LEU A 24 -9.27 -10.40 -8.16
C LEU A 24 -8.85 -10.35 -6.69
N LEU A 25 -9.81 -10.50 -5.77
CA LEU A 25 -9.55 -10.56 -4.34
C LEU A 25 -9.77 -11.96 -3.78
N VAL A 26 -8.86 -12.37 -2.90
CA VAL A 26 -8.98 -13.59 -2.09
C VAL A 26 -8.55 -13.26 -0.67
N GLN A 27 -9.43 -13.49 0.30
CA GLN A 27 -9.08 -13.34 1.72
C GLN A 27 -8.68 -14.70 2.31
N GLN A 28 -7.48 -14.77 2.90
CA GLN A 28 -6.95 -15.95 3.57
C GLN A 28 -6.52 -15.60 4.99
N GLY A 29 -7.43 -15.78 5.96
CA GLY A 29 -7.19 -15.33 7.34
C GLY A 29 -7.01 -13.82 7.40
N ASP A 30 -5.86 -13.38 7.93
CA ASP A 30 -5.51 -11.96 8.11
C ASP A 30 -4.84 -11.33 6.87
N VAL A 31 -4.62 -12.12 5.81
CA VAL A 31 -4.01 -11.65 4.57
C VAL A 31 -5.09 -11.47 3.50
N LEU A 32 -5.11 -10.27 2.90
CA LEU A 32 -5.93 -9.96 1.73
C LEU A 32 -5.03 -10.04 0.49
N GLN A 33 -5.25 -11.06 -0.34
CA GLN A 33 -4.58 -11.20 -1.62
C GLN A 33 -5.36 -10.44 -2.68
N PHE A 34 -4.67 -9.55 -3.39
CA PHE A 34 -5.21 -8.77 -4.49
C PHE A 34 -4.35 -9.03 -5.74
N SER A 35 -4.97 -9.41 -6.84
CA SER A 35 -4.28 -9.62 -8.12
C SER A 35 -4.81 -8.64 -9.15
N LEU A 36 -3.94 -7.86 -9.76
CA LEU A 36 -4.28 -6.89 -10.79
C LEU A 36 -3.34 -7.09 -11.98
N LEU A 37 -3.88 -7.58 -13.11
CA LEU A 37 -3.09 -7.98 -14.28
C LEU A 37 -1.99 -8.98 -13.88
N ASP A 38 -0.72 -8.68 -14.17
CA ASP A 38 0.45 -9.51 -13.85
C ASP A 38 1.03 -9.23 -12.46
N HIS A 39 0.38 -8.38 -11.64
CA HIS A 39 0.85 -8.01 -10.31
C HIS A 39 -0.01 -8.65 -9.22
N HIS A 40 0.67 -9.25 -8.25
CA HIS A 40 0.05 -9.90 -7.10
C HIS A 40 0.51 -9.23 -5.82
N PHE A 41 -0.45 -8.84 -5.00
CA PHE A 41 -0.25 -8.08 -3.77
C PHE A 41 -0.80 -8.88 -2.60
N ALA A 42 0.02 -9.06 -1.57
CA ALA A 42 -0.39 -9.64 -0.30
C ALA A 42 -0.48 -8.52 0.74
N LEU A 43 -1.69 -8.03 0.99
CA LEU A 43 -1.96 -6.99 1.96
C LEU A 43 -2.10 -7.61 3.35
N THR A 44 -1.23 -7.20 4.27
CA THR A 44 -1.26 -7.60 5.67
C THR A 44 -1.79 -6.45 6.52
N ARG A 45 -2.69 -6.77 7.46
CA ARG A 45 -3.28 -5.78 8.37
C ARG A 45 -2.37 -5.49 9.56
N ILE A 46 -2.17 -4.21 9.88
CA ILE A 46 -1.44 -3.72 11.06
C ILE A 46 -2.39 -2.85 11.88
N GLU A 47 -2.73 -3.25 13.11
CA GLU A 47 -3.84 -2.66 13.87
C GLU A 47 -3.44 -1.56 14.87
N GLN A 48 -2.15 -1.38 15.16
CA GLN A 48 -1.68 -0.50 16.24
C GLN A 48 -1.08 0.82 15.75
N PRO A 49 -1.40 1.96 16.39
CA PRO A 49 -0.69 3.22 16.19
C PRO A 49 0.82 3.06 16.43
N GLY A 50 1.63 3.36 15.41
CA GLY A 50 3.10 3.22 15.45
C GLY A 50 3.65 1.85 15.05
N ALA A 51 2.81 0.83 14.82
CA ALA A 51 3.27 -0.45 14.30
C ALA A 51 3.67 -0.36 12.82
N LEU A 52 3.11 0.57 12.05
CA LEU A 52 3.55 0.86 10.68
C LEU A 52 5.02 1.29 10.64
N VAL A 53 5.44 2.23 11.50
CA VAL A 53 6.84 2.70 11.55
C VAL A 53 7.78 1.55 11.88
N ARG A 54 7.46 0.74 12.91
CA ARG A 54 8.28 -0.44 13.26
C ARG A 54 8.34 -1.46 12.13
N TRP A 55 7.24 -1.64 11.40
CA TRP A 55 7.21 -2.53 10.25
C TRP A 55 8.09 -2.01 9.12
N LEU A 56 8.02 -0.71 8.82
CA LEU A 56 8.88 -0.04 7.83
C LEU A 56 10.37 -0.11 8.22
N GLU A 57 10.70 0.10 9.49
CA GLU A 57 12.05 -0.05 10.02
C GLU A 57 12.57 -1.47 9.84
N LYS A 58 11.78 -2.48 10.24
CA LYS A 58 12.11 -3.89 10.05
C LYS A 58 12.29 -4.22 8.57
N ALA A 59 11.37 -3.78 7.72
CA ALA A 59 11.43 -3.97 6.28
C ALA A 59 12.76 -3.44 5.74
N ALA A 60 13.15 -2.25 6.16
CA ALA A 60 14.36 -1.61 5.70
C ALA A 60 15.66 -2.23 6.27
N ASP A 61 15.62 -2.78 7.49
CA ASP A 61 16.73 -3.55 8.06
C ASP A 61 16.91 -4.91 7.37
N THR A 62 15.84 -5.49 6.86
CA THR A 62 15.87 -6.80 6.20
C THR A 62 16.48 -6.72 4.79
N ALA A 63 16.45 -5.54 4.17
CA ALA A 63 16.95 -5.33 2.81
C ALA A 63 17.62 -3.94 2.65
N PRO A 64 18.78 -3.71 3.28
CA PRO A 64 19.41 -2.38 3.34
C PRO A 64 19.98 -1.91 1.99
N ASP A 65 20.28 -2.84 1.08
CA ASP A 65 20.94 -2.56 -0.20
C ASP A 65 19.96 -2.32 -1.36
N LEU A 66 18.64 -2.45 -1.12
CA LEU A 66 17.62 -2.31 -2.16
C LEU A 66 17.14 -0.86 -2.29
N ARG A 67 17.06 -0.35 -3.53
CA ARG A 67 16.34 0.89 -3.81
C ARG A 67 14.86 0.66 -3.55
N THR A 68 14.38 1.23 -2.45
CA THR A 68 13.03 0.96 -1.95
C THR A 68 12.16 2.20 -2.13
N LEU A 69 11.06 2.06 -2.89
CA LEU A 69 10.00 3.05 -2.96
C LEU A 69 8.90 2.71 -1.96
N TYR A 70 8.54 3.67 -1.13
CA TYR A 70 7.41 3.59 -0.21
C TYR A 70 6.27 4.49 -0.69
N ILE A 71 5.15 3.88 -1.03
CA ILE A 71 3.92 4.52 -1.49
C ILE A 71 2.94 4.58 -0.33
N GLU A 72 2.56 5.79 0.09
CA GLU A 72 1.69 6.02 1.24
C GLU A 72 0.36 6.63 0.80
N LEU A 73 -0.75 5.96 1.17
CA LEU A 73 -2.08 6.54 1.14
C LEU A 73 -2.39 7.19 2.51
N PRO A 74 -2.68 8.49 2.57
CA PRO A 74 -2.90 9.17 3.83
C PRO A 74 -4.28 8.89 4.44
N ALA A 75 -4.32 8.71 5.76
CA ALA A 75 -5.55 8.57 6.56
C ALA A 75 -6.24 9.93 6.82
N GLY A 76 -6.46 10.75 5.79
CA GLY A 76 -7.07 12.07 5.93
C GLY A 76 -6.19 13.08 6.68
N GLU A 77 -6.69 13.63 7.80
CA GLU A 77 -5.98 14.61 8.65
C GLU A 77 -4.83 14.02 9.48
N HIS A 78 -4.64 12.69 9.48
CA HIS A 78 -3.55 12.09 10.22
C HIS A 78 -2.20 12.47 9.62
N ALA A 79 -1.30 12.95 10.48
CA ALA A 79 0.05 13.31 10.12
C ALA A 79 0.75 12.11 9.46
N SER A 80 1.17 12.30 8.21
CA SER A 80 2.03 11.35 7.48
C SER A 80 3.14 10.88 8.42
N THR A 81 3.30 9.56 8.52
CA THR A 81 4.42 8.99 9.26
C THR A 81 5.65 9.18 8.41
N ALA A 82 6.58 10.03 8.84
CA ALA A 82 7.86 10.19 8.14
C ALA A 82 8.51 8.81 8.00
N PRO A 83 8.70 8.30 6.77
CA PRO A 83 9.29 6.99 6.58
C PRO A 83 10.78 7.02 6.95
N PRO A 84 11.40 5.85 7.16
CA PRO A 84 12.86 5.75 7.27
C PRO A 84 13.56 6.49 6.12
N THR A 85 14.62 7.24 6.42
CA THR A 85 15.35 8.10 5.45
C THR A 85 15.93 7.36 4.24
N ARG A 86 16.05 6.04 4.33
CA ARG A 86 16.53 5.13 3.27
C ARG A 86 15.47 4.81 2.21
N PHE A 87 14.22 5.20 2.42
CA PHE A 87 13.16 5.01 1.44
C PHE A 87 12.97 6.25 0.59
N GLU A 88 12.80 6.04 -0.71
CA GLU A 88 12.12 7.02 -1.54
C GLU A 88 10.64 7.03 -1.14
N HIS A 89 10.05 8.20 -0.95
CA HIS A 89 8.69 8.33 -0.43
C HIS A 89 7.78 9.03 -1.43
N CYS A 90 6.69 8.35 -1.80
CA CYS A 90 5.63 8.87 -2.65
C CYS A 90 4.31 8.87 -1.88
N ARG A 91 3.68 10.03 -1.75
CA ARG A 91 2.34 10.15 -1.18
C ARG A 91 1.32 10.25 -2.30
N VAL A 92 0.26 9.45 -2.23
CA VAL A 92 -0.80 9.37 -3.24
C VAL A 92 -2.16 9.71 -2.64
N SER A 93 -3.13 10.09 -3.47
CA SER A 93 -4.46 10.55 -3.02
C SER A 93 -5.53 9.46 -2.99
N GLY A 94 -5.27 8.29 -3.59
CA GLY A 94 -6.24 7.21 -3.74
C GLY A 94 -5.59 5.86 -4.01
N VAL A 95 -6.37 4.80 -3.85
CA VAL A 95 -5.92 3.41 -4.06
C VAL A 95 -5.47 3.18 -5.50
N GLU A 96 -6.21 3.72 -6.48
CA GLU A 96 -5.84 3.68 -7.91
C GLU A 96 -4.43 4.24 -8.14
N ALA A 97 -4.17 5.45 -7.65
CA ALA A 97 -2.86 6.10 -7.78
C ALA A 97 -1.73 5.31 -7.09
N ALA A 98 -2.02 4.61 -5.97
CA ALA A 98 -1.05 3.77 -5.29
C ALA A 98 -0.57 2.60 -6.17
N PHE A 99 -1.52 1.88 -6.76
CA PHE A 99 -1.22 0.73 -7.63
C PHE A 99 -0.66 1.15 -9.00
N ASP A 100 -1.07 2.31 -9.53
CA ASP A 100 -0.47 2.87 -10.74
C ASP A 100 0.99 3.25 -10.52
N CYS A 101 1.31 3.92 -9.42
CA CYS A 101 2.69 4.26 -9.06
C CYS A 101 3.55 3.01 -8.87
N HIS A 102 3.01 1.98 -8.21
CA HIS A 102 3.68 0.68 -8.09
C HIS A 102 3.97 0.07 -9.47
N ARG A 103 2.97 -0.01 -10.36
CA ARG A 103 3.13 -0.59 -11.70
C ARG A 103 4.16 0.15 -12.52
N MET A 104 4.20 1.48 -12.45
CA MET A 104 5.22 2.28 -13.13
C MET A 104 6.62 1.97 -12.59
N ALA A 105 6.81 2.00 -11.27
CA ALA A 105 8.10 1.74 -10.65
C ALA A 105 8.62 0.32 -10.92
N ALA A 106 7.74 -0.69 -10.79
CA ALA A 106 8.07 -2.09 -11.04
C ALA A 106 8.33 -2.37 -12.53
N GLY A 107 7.50 -1.81 -13.43
CA GLY A 107 7.64 -2.01 -14.87
C GLY A 107 8.86 -1.31 -15.47
N ALA A 108 9.27 -0.17 -14.91
CA ALA A 108 10.45 0.57 -15.34
C ALA A 108 11.77 0.06 -14.70
N LEU A 109 11.69 -0.87 -13.74
CA LEU A 109 12.83 -1.35 -12.93
C LEU A 109 13.57 -0.20 -12.21
N GLU A 110 12.82 0.85 -11.87
CA GLU A 110 13.36 2.05 -11.20
C GLU A 110 13.70 1.76 -9.73
N CYS A 111 12.98 0.82 -9.12
CA CYS A 111 13.18 0.37 -7.74
C CYS A 111 13.28 -1.15 -7.68
N ASP A 112 14.07 -1.65 -6.74
CA ASP A 112 14.28 -3.08 -6.54
C ASP A 112 13.21 -3.67 -5.61
N ARG A 113 12.54 -2.80 -4.84
CA ARG A 113 11.46 -3.14 -3.92
C ARG A 113 10.46 -1.99 -3.83
N VAL A 114 9.17 -2.34 -3.78
CA VAL A 114 8.09 -1.37 -3.63
C VAL A 114 7.22 -1.76 -2.45
N LEU A 115 7.02 -0.82 -1.52
CA LEU A 115 6.17 -0.97 -0.36
C LEU A 115 4.95 -0.08 -0.52
N ILE A 116 3.76 -0.60 -0.22
CA ILE A 116 2.51 0.17 -0.26
C ILE A 116 1.89 0.13 1.13
N SER A 117 1.47 1.28 1.65
CA SER A 117 0.59 1.36 2.83
C SER A 117 -0.74 2.02 2.45
N LEU A 118 -1.83 1.38 2.89
CA LEU A 118 -3.20 1.81 2.68
C LEU A 118 -3.83 2.03 4.06
N ALA A 119 -3.87 3.28 4.51
CA ALA A 119 -4.51 3.62 5.77
C ALA A 119 -6.04 3.67 5.62
N LEU A 120 -6.75 3.05 6.56
CA LEU A 120 -8.20 3.02 6.60
C LEU A 120 -8.70 4.18 7.45
N GLN A 121 -9.60 5.01 6.95
CA GLN A 121 -10.01 6.25 7.65
C GLN A 121 -10.93 6.02 8.84
N ASP A 122 -11.69 4.93 8.85
CA ASP A 122 -12.60 4.54 9.92
C ASP A 122 -11.96 3.61 10.96
N SER A 123 -10.65 3.37 10.87
CA SER A 123 -9.94 2.38 11.67
C SER A 123 -8.52 2.84 12.03
N SER A 124 -7.96 2.33 13.13
CA SER A 124 -6.52 2.50 13.40
C SER A 124 -5.64 1.58 12.56
N ALA A 125 -6.26 0.73 11.73
CA ALA A 125 -5.57 -0.24 10.92
C ALA A 125 -4.97 0.36 9.64
N THR A 126 -3.81 -0.16 9.26
CA THR A 126 -3.18 0.09 7.96
C THR A 126 -2.92 -1.26 7.30
N LEU A 127 -3.29 -1.37 6.03
CA LEU A 127 -2.91 -2.51 5.21
C LEU A 127 -1.58 -2.21 4.55
N VAL A 128 -0.63 -3.13 4.64
CA VAL A 128 0.68 -3.00 3.99
C VAL A 128 0.92 -4.13 3.02
N CYS A 129 1.56 -3.82 1.90
CA CYS A 129 2.06 -4.81 0.96
C CYS A 129 3.54 -4.56 0.72
N GLU A 130 4.28 -5.65 0.56
CA GLU A 130 5.66 -5.66 0.12
C GLU A 130 5.75 -6.43 -1.19
N TYR A 131 6.25 -5.78 -2.23
CA TYR A 131 6.57 -6.40 -3.50
C TYR A 131 8.06 -6.26 -3.78
N ILE A 132 8.70 -7.38 -4.11
CA ILE A 132 10.10 -7.45 -4.54
C ILE A 132 10.08 -7.78 -6.03
N VAL A 133 10.71 -6.92 -6.84
CA VAL A 133 10.69 -7.00 -8.31
C VAL A 133 11.55 -8.15 -8.81
#